data_AF-A0A4R5NSX7-F1
#
_entry.id   AF-A0A4R5NSX7-F1
#
_cell.length_a   1.000
_cell.length_b   1.000
_cell.length_c   1.000
_cell.angle_alpha   90.00
_cell.angle_beta   90.00
_cell.angle_gamma   90.00
#
_symmetry.space_group_name_H-M   'P 1'
#
loop_
_entity.id
_entity.type
_entity.pdbx_description
1 polymer ?
#
loop_
_entity_poly.entity_id
_entity_poly.type
_entity_poly.pdbx_seq_one_letter_code
_entity_poly.pdbx_strand_id
1 'polypeptide(L)'
;MPAYSSGSLYIYPTNKKKFSPFSPTTNRLKITSDGYLEFTKNNSPDVETNKSFNLTPDSHVKINKTILKNNSRYLYYAHHLAGVTDKQVAKAGKNMYRLTITNLHRPFSMFDGDQGAVLMSRYKVGDTVYYTSSGGYSA
;
A
#
# COMPACT_ATOMS: atom_id res chain seq x y z
N MET A 1 8.71 0.57 7.83
CA MET A 1 8.13 0.57 6.47
C MET A 1 8.20 -0.83 5.85
N PRO A 2 7.38 -1.16 4.82
CA PRO A 2 7.53 -2.40 4.04
C PRO A 2 8.92 -2.46 3.39
N ALA A 3 9.45 -3.66 3.17
CA ALA A 3 10.87 -3.86 2.80
C ALA A 3 11.29 -3.16 1.51
N TYR A 4 10.37 -2.90 0.57
CA TYR A 4 10.66 -2.32 -0.75
C TYR A 4 9.70 -1.19 -1.09
N SER A 5 9.41 -0.31 -0.13
CA SER A 5 8.45 0.77 -0.30
C SER A 5 8.90 2.04 0.43
N SER A 6 8.70 3.19 -0.21
CA SER A 6 8.76 4.52 0.43
C SER A 6 7.62 4.77 1.42
N GLY A 7 6.75 3.79 1.64
CA GLY A 7 5.61 3.86 2.55
C GLY A 7 4.27 3.82 1.83
N SER A 8 4.22 4.16 0.54
CA SER A 8 2.98 4.13 -0.26
C SER A 8 2.79 2.81 -1.00
N LEU A 9 1.63 2.19 -0.82
CA LEU A 9 1.18 1.01 -1.56
C LEU A 9 -0.14 1.34 -2.27
N TYR A 10 -0.32 0.80 -3.47
CA TYR A 10 -1.52 0.99 -4.28
C TYR A 10 -2.22 -0.34 -4.50
N ILE A 11 -3.56 -0.37 -4.48
CA ILE A 11 -4.30 -1.61 -4.75
C ILE A 11 -3.90 -2.16 -6.13
N TYR A 12 -3.58 -3.45 -6.20
CA TYR A 12 -3.27 -4.10 -7.48
C TYR A 12 -4.55 -4.16 -8.34
N PRO A 13 -4.61 -3.50 -9.51
CA PRO A 13 -5.78 -3.57 -10.39
C PRO A 13 -5.94 -5.01 -10.93
N THR A 14 -7.06 -5.65 -10.59
CA THR A 14 -7.41 -7.01 -11.04
C THR A 14 -8.23 -7.02 -12.34
N ASN A 15 -8.75 -5.86 -12.76
CA ASN A 15 -9.58 -5.70 -13.97
C ASN A 15 -8.74 -5.07 -15.11
N LYS A 16 -9.32 -4.92 -16.31
CA LYS A 16 -8.74 -4.28 -17.52
C LYS A 16 -8.19 -2.85 -17.34
N LYS A 17 -8.14 -2.30 -16.11
CA LYS A 17 -7.45 -1.05 -15.82
C LYS A 17 -5.98 -1.20 -16.15
N LYS A 18 -5.49 -0.34 -17.03
CA LYS A 18 -4.07 -0.29 -17.36
C LYS A 18 -3.28 0.08 -16.10
N PHE A 19 -2.26 -0.72 -15.86
CA PHE A 19 -1.20 -0.41 -14.91
C PHE A 19 -0.41 0.78 -15.47
N SER A 20 -0.21 1.84 -14.69
CA SER A 20 0.70 2.93 -15.03
C SER A 20 1.83 2.98 -13.99
N PRO A 21 3.10 3.02 -14.42
CA PRO A 21 4.23 3.12 -13.50
C PRO A 21 4.43 4.56 -13.01
N PHE A 22 3.81 5.53 -13.68
CA PHE A 22 3.98 6.96 -13.43
C PHE A 22 2.84 7.53 -12.60
N SER A 23 1.62 7.04 -12.81
CA SER A 23 0.42 7.54 -12.14
C SER A 23 -0.36 6.39 -11.49
N PRO A 24 -0.73 6.52 -10.20
CA PRO A 24 -1.56 5.51 -9.57
C PRO A 24 -2.99 5.57 -10.11
N THR A 25 -3.56 4.41 -10.44
CA THR A 25 -4.94 4.27 -10.99
C THR A 25 -5.94 3.71 -9.97
N THR A 26 -5.47 3.49 -8.74
CA THR A 26 -6.20 2.82 -7.65
C THR A 26 -5.95 3.52 -6.32
N ASN A 27 -6.75 3.15 -5.30
CA ASN A 27 -6.63 3.68 -3.94
C ASN A 27 -5.24 3.38 -3.34
N ARG A 28 -4.82 4.26 -2.43
CA ARG A 28 -3.52 4.24 -1.77
C ARG A 28 -3.67 3.92 -0.29
N LEU A 29 -2.79 3.06 0.20
CA LEU A 29 -2.47 2.94 1.61
C LEU A 29 -1.05 3.49 1.82
N LYS A 30 -0.87 4.39 2.77
CA LYS A 30 0.42 4.99 3.09
C LYS A 30 0.77 4.74 4.55
N ILE A 31 1.99 4.28 4.79
CA ILE A 31 2.62 4.24 6.11
C ILE A 31 3.48 5.49 6.21
N THR A 32 3.13 6.40 7.11
CA THR A 32 3.84 7.66 7.29
C THR A 32 5.05 7.47 8.22
N SER A 33 6.04 8.35 8.10
CA SER A 33 7.24 8.34 8.95
C SER A 33 6.93 8.67 10.41
N ASP A 34 5.90 9.49 10.66
CA ASP A 34 5.41 9.82 11.99
C ASP A 34 4.48 8.73 12.58
N GLY A 35 4.35 7.58 11.92
CA GLY A 35 3.74 6.39 12.52
C GLY A 35 2.22 6.30 12.40
N TYR A 36 1.66 6.83 11.31
CA TYR A 36 0.26 6.64 10.94
C TYR A 36 0.12 5.68 9.76
N LEU A 37 -1.06 5.05 9.69
CA LEU A 37 -1.59 4.49 8.46
C LEU A 37 -2.64 5.45 7.91
N GLU A 38 -2.51 5.77 6.62
CA GLU A 38 -3.41 6.65 5.88
C GLU A 38 -3.99 5.90 4.69
N PHE A 39 -5.31 5.90 4.54
CA PHE A 39 -5.97 5.43 3.33
C PHE A 39 -6.51 6.61 2.53
N THR A 40 -6.30 6.60 1.22
CA THR A 40 -6.82 7.63 0.32
C THR A 40 -7.41 6.98 -0.92
N LYS A 41 -8.66 7.33 -1.24
CA LYS A 41 -9.30 6.97 -2.49
C LYS A 41 -8.67 7.74 -3.64
N ASN A 42 -8.58 7.10 -4.79
CA ASN A 42 -8.15 7.79 -6.00
C ASN A 42 -9.33 8.62 -6.56
N ASN A 43 -9.13 9.92 -6.73
CA ASN A 43 -10.15 10.85 -7.25
C ASN A 43 -10.22 10.88 -8.77
N SER A 44 -9.20 10.39 -9.46
CA SER A 44 -9.08 10.42 -10.91
C SER A 44 -8.61 9.07 -11.43
N PRO A 45 -9.36 7.98 -11.17
CA PRO A 45 -8.93 6.62 -11.47
C PRO A 45 -8.73 6.34 -12.97
N ASP A 46 -9.29 7.18 -13.83
CA ASP A 46 -9.32 7.00 -15.29
C ASP A 46 -8.45 8.02 -16.04
N VAL A 47 -7.76 8.90 -15.31
CA VAL A 47 -6.91 9.96 -15.88
C VAL A 47 -5.53 9.90 -15.24
N GLU A 48 -4.48 9.85 -16.05
CA GLU A 48 -3.12 10.03 -15.54
C GLU A 48 -2.91 11.48 -15.10
N THR A 49 -2.66 11.69 -13.81
CA THR A 49 -2.52 13.03 -13.24
C THR A 49 -1.69 12.98 -11.97
N ASN A 50 -0.96 14.06 -11.70
CA ASN A 50 -0.23 14.23 -10.44
C ASN A 50 -1.16 14.61 -9.27
N LYS A 51 -2.47 14.76 -9.51
CA LYS A 51 -3.49 15.15 -8.52
C LYS A 51 -4.46 14.02 -8.17
N SER A 52 -4.03 12.75 -8.31
CA SER A 52 -4.91 11.59 -8.10
C SER A 52 -5.45 11.42 -6.68
N PHE A 53 -4.90 12.12 -5.69
CA PHE A 53 -5.30 12.01 -4.28
C PHE A 53 -5.54 13.36 -3.65
N ASN A 54 -6.48 13.38 -2.69
CA ASN A 54 -6.65 14.51 -1.79
C ASN A 54 -5.39 14.73 -0.95
N LEU A 55 -5.19 15.98 -0.53
CA LEU A 55 -4.12 16.36 0.40
C LEU A 55 -4.33 15.76 1.80
N THR A 56 -5.58 15.49 2.15
CA THR A 56 -5.97 14.80 3.39
C THR A 56 -6.39 13.35 3.07
N PRO A 57 -6.07 12.39 3.95
CA PRO A 57 -6.53 11.02 3.78
C PRO A 57 -8.03 10.88 4.08
N ASP A 58 -8.72 9.97 3.40
CA ASP A 58 -10.11 9.62 3.68
C ASP A 58 -10.27 8.97 5.07
N SER A 59 -9.23 8.24 5.51
CA SER A 59 -9.18 7.67 6.84
C SER A 59 -7.72 7.53 7.30
N HIS A 60 -7.49 7.61 8.61
CA HIS A 60 -6.16 7.43 9.17
C HIS A 60 -6.23 6.89 10.60
N VAL A 61 -5.19 6.17 11.01
CA VAL A 61 -5.06 5.64 12.39
C VAL A 61 -3.60 5.67 12.85
N LYS A 62 -3.37 5.94 14.13
CA LYS A 62 -2.03 5.88 14.72
C LYS A 62 -1.61 4.43 14.95
N ILE A 63 -0.42 4.06 14.48
CA ILE A 63 0.18 2.76 14.76
C ILE A 63 0.72 2.78 16.19
N ASN A 64 0.19 1.90 17.05
CA ASN A 64 0.59 1.78 18.45
C ASN A 64 1.65 0.70 18.68
N LYS A 65 1.64 -0.35 17.85
CA LYS A 65 2.62 -1.43 17.93
C LYS A 65 2.87 -2.03 16.55
N THR A 66 4.12 -2.40 16.30
CA THR A 66 4.53 -3.12 15.09
C THR A 66 5.27 -4.40 15.47
N ILE A 67 4.91 -5.52 14.83
CA ILE A 67 5.64 -6.79 14.96
C ILE A 67 6.09 -7.21 13.56
N LEU A 68 7.34 -7.61 13.42
CA LEU A 68 7.85 -8.26 12.21
C LEU A 68 7.98 -9.75 12.47
N LYS A 69 7.50 -10.57 11.54
CA LYS A 69 7.70 -12.02 11.55
C LYS A 69 7.83 -12.48 10.11
N ASN A 70 8.97 -13.08 9.77
CA ASN A 70 9.26 -13.52 8.41
C ASN A 70 9.06 -12.37 7.40
N ASN A 71 8.32 -12.63 6.32
CA ASN A 71 7.93 -11.66 5.29
C ASN A 71 6.68 -10.83 5.65
N SER A 72 6.16 -10.93 6.87
CA SER A 72 4.96 -10.24 7.33
C SER A 72 5.27 -9.18 8.38
N ARG A 73 4.54 -8.07 8.29
CA ARG A 73 4.48 -7.00 9.29
C ARG A 73 3.06 -6.90 9.82
N TYR A 74 2.91 -6.92 11.13
CA TYR A 74 1.64 -6.73 11.84
C TYR A 74 1.64 -5.34 12.46
N LEU A 75 0.64 -4.53 12.11
CA LEU A 75 0.45 -3.18 12.59
C LEU A 75 -0.79 -3.15 13.47
N TYR A 76 -0.64 -2.69 14.70
CA TYR A 76 -1.72 -2.66 15.69
C TYR A 76 -2.11 -1.23 16.01
N TYR A 77 -3.40 -1.00 16.18
CA TYR A 77 -3.97 0.32 16.42
C TYR A 77 -5.34 0.22 17.10
N ALA A 78 -5.86 1.36 17.55
CA ALA A 78 -7.03 1.41 18.43
C ALA A 78 -8.38 1.30 17.71
N HIS A 79 -8.50 1.73 16.46
CA HIS A 79 -9.76 1.82 15.73
C HIS A 79 -9.66 1.22 14.33
N HIS A 80 -10.75 0.69 13.79
CA HIS A 80 -10.79 0.17 12.43
C HIS A 80 -10.35 1.26 11.43
N LEU A 81 -9.44 0.92 10.53
CA LEU A 81 -9.05 1.81 9.43
C LEU A 81 -9.99 1.57 8.25
N ALA A 82 -10.92 2.49 8.02
CA ALA A 82 -11.85 2.38 6.90
C ALA A 82 -11.10 2.32 5.55
N GLY A 83 -11.53 1.43 4.64
CA GLY A 83 -10.92 1.24 3.32
C GLY A 83 -9.84 0.14 3.27
N VAL A 84 -9.48 -0.46 4.41
CA VAL A 84 -8.68 -1.68 4.46
C VAL A 84 -9.40 -2.80 5.20
N THR A 85 -8.98 -4.03 4.95
CA THR A 85 -9.52 -5.23 5.62
C THR A 85 -8.63 -5.60 6.81
N ASP A 86 -8.72 -4.84 7.89
CA ASP A 86 -8.05 -5.19 9.15
C ASP A 86 -8.91 -6.16 9.98
N LYS A 87 -8.29 -6.73 11.02
CA LYS A 87 -8.98 -7.67 11.93
C LYS A 87 -9.01 -7.09 13.33
N GLN A 88 -10.18 -7.11 13.96
CA GLN A 88 -10.28 -6.90 15.40
C GLN A 88 -9.69 -8.12 16.13
N VAL A 89 -8.69 -7.88 16.98
CA VAL A 89 -7.93 -8.92 17.70
C VAL A 89 -8.04 -8.82 19.22
N ALA A 90 -8.64 -7.74 19.73
CA ALA A 90 -9.03 -7.58 21.12
C ALA A 90 -10.39 -6.85 21.20
N LYS A 91 -11.02 -6.84 22.37
CA LYS A 91 -12.31 -6.15 22.58
C LYS A 91 -12.16 -4.65 22.91
N ALA A 92 -10.99 -4.24 23.42
CA ALA A 92 -10.71 -2.87 23.83
C ALA A 92 -9.20 -2.58 23.85
N GLY A 93 -8.85 -1.30 23.96
CA GLY A 93 -7.48 -0.83 24.16
C GLY A 93 -6.74 -0.40 22.89
N LYS A 94 -5.47 -0.01 23.06
CA LYS A 94 -4.66 0.61 21.98
C LYS A 94 -4.29 -0.35 20.83
N ASN A 95 -4.42 -1.66 21.03
CA ASN A 95 -4.05 -2.69 20.05
C ASN A 95 -5.27 -3.52 19.61
N MET A 96 -6.44 -2.89 19.57
CA MET A 96 -7.72 -3.56 19.31
C MET A 96 -7.81 -4.13 17.90
N TYR A 97 -7.24 -3.43 16.91
CA TYR A 97 -7.22 -3.84 15.51
C TYR A 97 -5.81 -4.14 15.04
N ARG A 98 -5.72 -5.03 14.05
CA ARG A 98 -4.47 -5.45 13.44
C ARG A 98 -4.59 -5.52 11.92
N LEU A 99 -3.76 -4.73 11.21
CA LEU A 99 -3.51 -4.90 9.79
C LEU A 99 -2.28 -5.78 9.57
N THR A 100 -2.38 -6.74 8.64
CA THR A 100 -1.24 -7.58 8.25
C THR A 100 -0.77 -7.19 6.86
N ILE A 101 0.52 -6.91 6.70
CA ILE A 101 1.15 -6.61 5.42
C ILE A 101 2.19 -7.70 5.16
N THR A 102 1.96 -8.53 4.15
CA THR A 102 2.85 -9.64 3.78
C THR A 102 3.47 -9.38 2.43
N ASN A 103 4.81 -9.41 2.35
CA ASN A 103 5.50 -9.37 1.07
C ASN A 103 5.25 -10.68 0.32
N LEU A 104 4.73 -10.60 -0.90
CA LEU A 104 4.44 -11.78 -1.71
C LEU A 104 5.66 -12.33 -2.43
N HIS A 105 6.79 -11.61 -2.45
CA HIS A 105 8.02 -11.98 -3.17
C HIS A 105 7.76 -12.34 -4.64
N ARG A 106 6.81 -11.63 -5.26
CA ARG A 106 6.46 -11.73 -6.68
C ARG A 106 6.74 -10.39 -7.35
N PRO A 107 8.02 -10.05 -7.59
CA PRO A 107 8.35 -8.84 -8.33
C PRO A 107 7.84 -8.94 -9.76
N PHE A 108 7.56 -7.79 -10.37
CA PHE A 108 7.24 -7.70 -11.79
C PHE A 108 7.83 -6.41 -12.35
N SER A 109 8.25 -6.41 -13.61
CA SER A 109 8.66 -5.21 -14.30
C SER A 109 7.48 -4.57 -15.01
N MET A 110 7.54 -3.25 -15.12
CA MET A 110 6.85 -2.51 -16.15
C MET A 110 7.93 -1.99 -17.11
N PHE A 111 7.66 -2.04 -18.42
CA PHE A 111 8.56 -1.82 -19.59
C PHE A 111 9.30 -3.04 -20.15
N ASP A 112 9.48 -3.00 -21.47
CA ASP A 112 10.15 -3.98 -22.32
C ASP A 112 11.43 -3.36 -22.90
N GLY A 113 12.55 -4.10 -22.76
CA GLY A 113 13.79 -4.00 -23.52
C GLY A 113 14.56 -2.69 -23.53
N ASP A 114 13.99 -1.66 -24.15
CA ASP A 114 14.77 -0.58 -24.77
C ASP A 114 14.76 0.75 -24.00
N GLN A 115 13.85 0.93 -23.03
CA GLN A 115 13.70 2.19 -22.27
C GLN A 115 14.04 2.07 -20.77
N GLY A 116 14.58 0.93 -20.35
CA GLY A 116 14.73 0.59 -18.94
C GLY A 116 13.43 0.07 -18.32
N ALA A 117 13.52 -0.57 -17.14
CA ALA A 117 12.38 -1.19 -16.47
C ALA A 117 12.17 -0.66 -15.06
N VAL A 118 10.91 -0.46 -14.69
CA VAL A 118 10.54 -0.13 -13.31
C VAL A 118 10.12 -1.41 -12.60
N LEU A 119 10.84 -1.76 -11.55
CA LEU A 119 10.63 -2.97 -10.77
C LEU A 119 9.60 -2.71 -9.69
N MET A 120 8.51 -3.46 -9.73
CA MET A 120 7.41 -3.40 -8.77
C MET A 120 7.45 -4.60 -7.84
N SER A 121 7.00 -4.41 -6.60
CA SER A 121 6.81 -5.47 -5.61
C SER A 121 5.36 -5.59 -5.20
N ARG A 122 4.88 -6.83 -4.99
CA ARG A 122 3.50 -7.11 -4.54
C ARG A 122 3.44 -7.44 -3.06
N TYR A 123 2.39 -6.96 -2.41
CA TYR A 123 2.11 -7.19 -0.99
C TYR A 123 0.65 -7.62 -0.82
N LYS A 124 0.38 -8.56 0.09
CA LYS A 124 -0.98 -8.81 0.59
C LYS A 124 -1.20 -7.98 1.84
N VAL A 125 -2.14 -7.05 1.79
CA VAL A 125 -2.50 -6.13 2.87
C VAL A 125 -3.92 -6.48 3.32
N GLY A 126 -4.02 -7.06 4.52
CA GLY A 126 -5.26 -7.75 4.90
C GLY A 126 -5.57 -8.85 3.89
N ASP A 127 -6.68 -8.74 3.17
CA ASP A 127 -7.10 -9.66 2.12
C ASP A 127 -6.94 -9.10 0.70
N THR A 128 -6.49 -7.85 0.56
CA THR A 128 -6.33 -7.17 -0.73
C THR A 128 -4.87 -7.19 -1.17
N VAL A 129 -4.63 -7.40 -2.47
CA VAL A 129 -3.28 -7.30 -3.05
C VAL A 129 -2.97 -5.85 -3.40
N TYR A 130 -1.78 -5.41 -3.04
CA TYR A 130 -1.23 -4.10 -3.34
C TYR A 130 0.10 -4.25 -4.07
N TYR A 131 0.55 -3.17 -4.69
CA TYR A 131 1.88 -3.02 -5.27
C TYR A 131 2.53 -1.70 -4.88
N THR A 132 3.83 -1.61 -5.08
CA THR A 132 4.63 -0.41 -4.87
C THR A 132 5.88 -0.50 -5.74
N SER A 133 6.45 0.65 -6.11
CA SER A 133 7.74 0.68 -6.80
C SER A 133 8.85 0.27 -5.85
N SER A 134 9.68 -0.68 -6.29
CA SER A 134 10.82 -1.22 -5.55
C SER A 134 12.17 -0.82 -6.15
N GLY A 135 12.17 -0.09 -7.26
CA GLY A 135 13.37 0.39 -7.94
C GLY A 135 13.17 0.43 -9.46
N GLY A 136 14.26 0.67 -10.17
CA GLY A 136 14.30 0.58 -11.62
C GLY A 136 15.73 0.60 -12.11
N TYR A 137 15.93 0.24 -13.36
CA TYR A 137 17.20 0.39 -14.06
C TYR A 137 16.95 0.99 -15.43
N SER A 138 17.84 1.88 -15.86
CA SER A 138 17.95 2.33 -17.25
C SER A 138 19.00 1.49 -17.97
N ALA A 139 18.83 1.30 -19.27
CA ALA A 139 19.91 0.89 -20.15
C ALA A 139 20.89 2.05 -20.36
#